data_AF-V9II86-F1
#
_entry.id   AF-V9II86-F1
#
_cell.length_a   1.000
_cell.length_b   1.000
_cell.length_c   1.000
_cell.angle_alpha   90.00
_cell.angle_beta   90.00
_cell.angle_gamma   90.00
#
_symmetry.space_group_name_H-M   'P 1'
#
loop_
_entity.id
_entity.type
_entity.pdbx_description
1 polymer ?
#
loop_
_entity_poly.entity_id
_entity_poly.type
_entity_poly.pdbx_seq_one_letter_code
_entity_poly.pdbx_strand_id
1 'polypeptide(L)'
;MIYNKKIGKRMYEMCLSGRMPDVQDLLQKEDTIKIKRCLYALQRNGLPPVTTHNVIDDWNDPVLNAIRRCNLFNTVHDRVKIVFHPEFLSSTNPLFGLDYEEFVRGCHLGVFPSYYEPWGYTPAECTVMGIPSITTNLSGFGCFMQEHIADPMSYGIYIVDRRFISLESSVQQLAQYMFDFARLSRRQRIIQRNRTERLSDLLDWRNLGIYYRQARIKALTTVYPELASEFAEGGVGRFSYPRPISEPPSPSSSRHTTPAASVHGSDEEDEVDDEKELEELRQTSGR
;
A
#
# COMPACT_ATOMS: atom_id res chain seq x y z
N MET A 1 -10.91 -17.21 20.12
CA MET A 1 -12.18 -16.71 20.70
C MET A 1 -12.64 -17.42 21.98
N ILE A 2 -12.64 -18.75 22.08
CA ILE A 2 -13.22 -19.47 23.24
C ILE A 2 -12.46 -19.21 24.56
N TYR A 3 -11.11 -19.21 24.54
CA TYR A 3 -10.31 -18.94 25.74
C TYR A 3 -10.49 -17.53 26.29
N ASN A 4 -10.54 -16.52 25.42
CA ASN A 4 -10.79 -15.13 25.85
C ASN A 4 -12.12 -14.96 26.57
N LYS A 5 -13.18 -15.66 26.13
CA LYS A 5 -14.48 -15.63 26.83
C LYS A 5 -14.40 -16.27 28.22
N LYS A 6 -13.67 -17.38 28.36
CA LYS A 6 -13.49 -18.07 29.65
C LYS A 6 -12.64 -17.24 30.62
N ILE A 7 -11.50 -16.73 30.16
CA ILE A 7 -10.61 -15.87 30.95
C ILE A 7 -11.35 -14.59 31.36
N GLY A 8 -12.05 -13.94 30.43
CA GLY A 8 -12.83 -12.74 30.71
C GLY A 8 -13.93 -12.98 31.74
N LYS A 9 -14.64 -14.12 31.67
CA LYS A 9 -15.65 -14.51 32.67
C LYS A 9 -15.03 -14.73 34.06
N ARG A 10 -13.93 -15.49 34.16
CA ARG A 10 -13.23 -15.74 35.43
C ARG A 10 -12.72 -14.43 36.04
N MET A 11 -12.10 -13.59 35.23
CA MET A 11 -11.63 -12.27 35.63
C MET A 11 -12.77 -11.40 36.17
N TYR A 12 -13.90 -11.35 35.46
CA TYR A 12 -15.07 -10.59 35.86
C TYR A 12 -15.64 -11.09 37.20
N GLU A 13 -15.86 -12.39 37.35
CA GLU A 13 -16.40 -13.01 38.57
C GLU A 13 -15.48 -12.76 39.79
N MET A 14 -14.18 -12.80 39.59
CA MET A 14 -13.21 -12.56 40.67
C MET A 14 -13.12 -11.09 41.07
N CYS A 15 -13.05 -10.18 40.11
CA CYS A 15 -13.07 -8.75 40.42
C CYS A 15 -14.37 -8.33 41.13
N LEU A 16 -15.51 -8.92 40.75
CA LEU A 16 -16.79 -8.71 41.47
C LEU A 16 -16.74 -9.17 42.93
N SER A 17 -15.95 -10.21 43.23
CA SER A 17 -15.73 -10.68 44.60
C SER A 17 -14.77 -9.79 45.41
N GLY A 18 -14.28 -8.68 44.85
CA GLY A 18 -13.35 -7.75 45.50
C GLY A 18 -11.90 -8.23 45.52
N ARG A 19 -11.57 -9.30 44.79
CA ARG A 19 -10.23 -9.86 44.68
C ARG A 19 -9.67 -9.64 43.28
N MET A 20 -8.44 -9.16 43.19
CA MET A 20 -7.72 -9.14 41.92
C MET A 20 -7.27 -10.59 41.56
N PRO A 21 -7.61 -11.10 40.37
CA PRO A 21 -7.25 -12.46 39.96
C PRO A 21 -5.74 -12.62 39.73
N ASP A 22 -5.21 -13.77 40.11
CA ASP A 22 -3.83 -14.18 39.79
C ASP A 22 -3.81 -15.02 38.50
N VAL A 23 -2.63 -15.24 37.92
CA VAL A 23 -2.42 -15.96 36.66
C VAL A 23 -3.01 -17.37 36.72
N GLN A 24 -2.89 -18.05 37.86
CA GLN A 24 -3.41 -19.41 38.04
C GLN A 24 -4.94 -19.45 38.06
N ASP A 25 -5.58 -18.36 38.47
CA ASP A 25 -7.03 -18.24 38.49
C ASP A 25 -7.59 -18.00 37.08
N LEU A 26 -6.83 -17.29 36.23
CA LEU A 26 -7.19 -17.00 34.86
C LEU A 26 -6.91 -18.16 33.90
N LEU A 27 -5.73 -18.80 34.01
CA LEU A 27 -5.27 -19.85 33.10
C LEU A 27 -5.19 -21.22 33.79
N GLN A 28 -6.26 -21.99 33.66
CA GLN A 28 -6.35 -23.33 34.25
C GLN A 28 -5.52 -24.37 33.48
N LYS A 29 -5.17 -25.47 34.16
CA LYS A 29 -4.35 -26.57 33.59
C LYS A 29 -4.89 -27.12 32.27
N GLU A 30 -6.21 -27.26 32.15
CA GLU A 30 -6.85 -27.73 30.92
C GLU A 30 -6.63 -26.80 29.73
N ASP A 31 -6.66 -25.50 29.96
CA ASP A 31 -6.42 -24.48 28.94
C ASP A 31 -4.96 -24.57 28.47
N THR A 32 -4.02 -24.67 29.41
CA THR A 32 -2.59 -24.85 29.14
C THR A 32 -2.29 -26.11 28.34
N ILE A 33 -2.93 -27.26 28.65
CA ILE A 33 -2.75 -28.51 27.89
C ILE A 33 -3.18 -28.33 26.43
N LYS A 34 -4.32 -27.68 26.19
CA LYS A 34 -4.82 -27.46 24.82
C LYS A 34 -3.94 -26.48 24.04
N ILE A 35 -3.47 -25.40 24.68
CA ILE A 35 -2.51 -24.47 24.06
C ILE A 35 -1.21 -25.19 23.68
N LYS A 36 -0.67 -26.03 24.57
CA LYS A 36 0.52 -26.85 24.28
C LYS A 36 0.31 -27.79 23.10
N ARG A 37 -0.87 -28.41 22.97
CA ARG A 37 -1.22 -29.23 21.80
C ARG A 37 -1.24 -28.42 20.51
N CYS A 38 -1.83 -27.22 20.52
CA CYS A 38 -1.80 -26.33 19.36
C CYS A 38 -0.38 -25.90 19.00
N LEU A 39 0.46 -25.53 19.99
CA LEU A 39 1.85 -25.17 19.77
C LEU A 39 2.65 -26.31 19.14
N TYR A 40 2.44 -27.54 19.61
CA TYR A 40 3.06 -28.72 19.03
C TYR A 40 2.66 -28.93 17.56
N ALA A 41 1.38 -28.72 17.23
CA ALA A 41 0.89 -28.82 15.85
C ALA A 41 1.41 -27.69 14.92
N LEU A 42 1.83 -26.55 15.48
CA LEU A 42 2.39 -25.43 14.72
C LEU A 42 3.88 -25.61 14.40
N GLN A 43 4.58 -26.56 15.03
CA GLN A 43 5.99 -26.81 14.77
C GLN A 43 6.21 -27.32 13.35
N ARG A 44 7.26 -26.81 12.69
CA ARG A 44 7.62 -27.13 11.31
C ARG A 44 9.13 -27.30 11.19
N ASN A 45 9.56 -28.25 10.35
CA ASN A 45 10.97 -28.58 10.13
C ASN A 45 11.57 -27.90 8.87
N GLY A 46 10.77 -27.15 8.12
CA GLY A 46 11.19 -26.50 6.87
C GLY A 46 10.91 -24.99 6.87
N LEU A 47 11.50 -24.28 5.90
CA LEU A 47 11.24 -22.86 5.69
C LEU A 47 9.81 -22.62 5.19
N PRO A 48 9.24 -21.43 5.43
CA PRO A 48 7.98 -21.05 4.80
C PRO A 48 8.10 -21.11 3.26
N PRO A 49 7.18 -21.80 2.58
CA PRO A 49 7.27 -21.96 1.13
C PRO A 49 7.14 -20.60 0.43
N VAL A 50 7.81 -20.45 -0.71
CA VAL A 50 7.76 -19.24 -1.54
C VAL A 50 6.54 -19.20 -2.46
N THR A 51 5.82 -20.31 -2.63
CA THR A 51 4.59 -20.38 -3.42
C THR A 51 3.47 -21.09 -2.67
N THR A 52 2.23 -20.72 -2.95
CA THR A 52 1.04 -21.31 -2.31
C THR A 52 0.48 -22.53 -3.04
N HIS A 53 0.87 -22.74 -4.30
CA HIS A 53 0.31 -23.77 -5.17
C HIS A 53 1.39 -24.71 -5.70
N ASN A 54 0.99 -25.91 -6.10
CA ASN A 54 1.85 -26.81 -6.85
C ASN A 54 1.87 -26.36 -8.32
N VAL A 55 2.94 -25.70 -8.73
CA VAL A 55 3.14 -25.28 -10.13
C VAL A 55 3.52 -26.49 -10.98
N ILE A 56 2.80 -26.71 -12.08
CA ILE A 56 2.97 -27.89 -12.94
C ILE A 56 4.40 -27.97 -13.51
N ASP A 57 4.88 -26.86 -14.09
CA ASP A 57 6.23 -26.74 -14.64
C ASP A 57 7.10 -25.79 -13.79
N ASP A 58 7.27 -26.16 -12.52
CA ASP A 58 8.00 -25.39 -11.52
C ASP A 58 9.44 -24.99 -11.94
N TRP A 59 10.11 -25.84 -12.72
CA TRP A 59 11.51 -25.64 -13.08
C TRP A 59 11.71 -24.68 -14.25
N ASN A 60 10.69 -24.49 -15.09
CA ASN A 60 10.72 -23.50 -16.16
C ASN A 60 9.90 -22.24 -15.82
N ASP A 61 9.18 -22.23 -14.70
CA ASP A 61 8.43 -21.05 -14.27
C ASP A 61 9.38 -19.85 -14.04
N PRO A 62 9.16 -18.72 -14.73
CA PRO A 62 10.07 -17.58 -14.70
C PRO A 62 10.11 -16.89 -13.33
N VAL A 63 9.02 -16.94 -12.55
CA VAL A 63 8.94 -16.33 -11.22
C VAL A 63 9.76 -17.15 -10.23
N LEU A 64 9.52 -18.45 -10.16
CA LEU A 64 10.23 -19.37 -9.27
C LEU A 64 11.72 -19.43 -9.60
N ASN A 65 12.08 -19.39 -10.89
CA ASN A 65 13.48 -19.29 -11.31
C ASN A 65 14.14 -17.98 -10.91
N ALA A 66 13.42 -16.85 -10.98
CA ALA A 66 13.95 -15.57 -10.48
C ALA A 66 14.15 -15.60 -8.95
N ILE A 67 13.21 -16.18 -8.20
CA ILE A 67 13.31 -16.35 -6.74
C ILE A 67 14.54 -17.20 -6.38
N ARG A 68 14.74 -18.33 -7.06
CA ARG A 68 15.92 -19.20 -6.87
C ARG A 68 17.22 -18.46 -7.20
N ARG A 69 17.26 -17.76 -8.34
CA ARG A 69 18.44 -16.99 -8.77
C ARG A 69 18.82 -15.88 -7.78
N CYS A 70 17.83 -15.24 -7.17
CA CYS A 70 18.02 -14.16 -6.20
C CYS A 70 18.16 -14.65 -4.75
N ASN A 71 18.15 -15.96 -4.50
CA ASN A 71 18.23 -16.59 -3.17
C ASN A 71 17.17 -16.11 -2.16
N LEU A 72 15.94 -15.85 -2.60
CA LEU A 72 14.84 -15.38 -1.75
C LEU A 72 14.03 -16.55 -1.17
N PHE A 73 14.58 -17.24 -0.18
CA PHE A 73 14.03 -18.51 0.34
C PHE A 73 13.23 -18.38 1.63
N ASN A 74 12.84 -17.17 2.03
CA ASN A 74 12.15 -16.89 3.29
C ASN A 74 12.90 -17.39 4.53
N THR A 75 14.23 -17.34 4.50
CA THR A 75 15.09 -17.73 5.64
C THR A 75 14.84 -16.82 6.84
N VAL A 76 15.30 -17.20 8.04
CA VAL A 76 15.13 -16.35 9.24
C VAL A 76 15.88 -15.01 9.15
N HIS A 77 16.90 -14.93 8.29
CA HIS A 77 17.72 -13.72 8.12
C HIS A 77 17.16 -12.77 7.07
N ASP A 78 16.32 -13.25 6.15
CA ASP A 78 15.75 -12.43 5.08
C ASP A 78 14.80 -11.38 5.68
N ARG A 79 15.04 -10.10 5.44
CA ARG A 79 14.15 -9.01 5.92
C ARG A 79 12.94 -8.80 5.02
N VAL A 80 13.04 -9.24 3.76
CA VAL A 80 11.95 -9.24 2.78
C VAL A 80 11.54 -10.69 2.55
N LYS A 81 10.22 -10.96 2.59
CA LYS A 81 9.64 -12.27 2.34
C LYS A 81 8.91 -12.27 1.02
N ILE A 82 8.84 -13.41 0.35
CA ILE A 82 8.14 -13.59 -0.91
C ILE A 82 7.09 -14.69 -0.80
N VAL A 83 5.90 -14.40 -1.33
CA VAL A 83 4.80 -15.36 -1.47
C VAL A 83 4.23 -15.21 -2.88
N PHE A 84 4.52 -16.18 -3.73
CA PHE A 84 3.99 -16.29 -5.08
C PHE A 84 2.66 -17.04 -5.04
N HIS A 85 1.59 -16.33 -5.37
CA HIS A 85 0.24 -16.86 -5.45
C HIS A 85 -0.23 -16.90 -6.91
N PRO A 86 -0.02 -18.03 -7.64
CA PRO A 86 -0.38 -18.16 -9.05
C PRO A 86 -1.87 -18.48 -9.26
N GLU A 87 -2.76 -17.72 -8.61
CA GLU A 87 -4.21 -17.84 -8.73
C GLU A 87 -4.85 -16.46 -8.49
N PHE A 88 -6.06 -16.24 -9.00
CA PHE A 88 -6.82 -15.05 -8.67
C PHE A 88 -7.27 -15.08 -7.20
N LEU A 89 -7.24 -13.92 -6.56
CA LEU A 89 -7.74 -13.76 -5.21
C LEU A 89 -9.26 -13.92 -5.19
N SER A 90 -9.76 -14.67 -4.22
CA SER A 90 -11.18 -14.87 -3.96
C SER A 90 -11.40 -15.06 -2.47
N SER A 91 -12.50 -14.49 -1.96
CA SER A 91 -13.03 -14.73 -0.61
C SER A 91 -13.31 -16.21 -0.31
N THR A 92 -13.48 -17.04 -1.36
CA THR A 92 -13.66 -18.49 -1.22
C THR A 92 -12.35 -19.26 -1.06
N ASN A 93 -11.19 -18.64 -1.30
CA ASN A 93 -9.89 -19.29 -1.18
C ASN A 93 -9.55 -19.49 0.32
N PRO A 94 -9.24 -20.72 0.77
CA PRO A 94 -9.00 -21.02 2.18
C PRO A 94 -7.72 -20.41 2.77
N LEU A 95 -6.83 -19.89 1.92
CA LEU A 95 -5.54 -19.31 2.36
C LEU A 95 -5.70 -17.87 2.86
N PHE A 96 -6.24 -16.99 2.02
CA PHE A 96 -6.36 -15.56 2.32
C PHE A 96 -7.78 -15.18 2.75
N GLY A 97 -8.81 -15.79 2.15
CA GLY A 97 -10.21 -15.47 2.44
C GLY A 97 -10.58 -14.01 2.16
N LEU A 98 -9.97 -13.39 1.14
CA LEU A 98 -10.18 -11.99 0.76
C LEU A 98 -10.41 -11.89 -0.75
N ASP A 99 -11.32 -11.00 -1.15
CA ASP A 99 -11.43 -10.60 -2.56
C ASP A 99 -10.29 -9.64 -2.94
N TYR A 100 -10.05 -9.48 -4.24
CA TYR A 100 -8.94 -8.67 -4.77
C TYR A 100 -8.93 -7.24 -4.20
N GLU A 101 -10.07 -6.56 -4.14
CA GLU A 101 -10.13 -5.19 -3.61
C GLU A 101 -9.80 -5.10 -2.12
N GLU A 102 -10.24 -6.07 -1.33
CA GLU A 102 -9.96 -6.12 0.10
C GLU A 102 -8.47 -6.36 0.36
N PHE A 103 -7.87 -7.24 -0.44
CA PHE A 103 -6.43 -7.50 -0.41
C PHE A 103 -5.62 -6.25 -0.75
N VAL A 104 -5.97 -5.55 -1.83
CA VAL A 104 -5.29 -4.29 -2.22
C VAL A 104 -5.41 -3.25 -1.11
N ARG A 105 -6.60 -3.05 -0.54
CA ARG A 105 -6.82 -2.10 0.57
C ARG A 105 -6.03 -2.44 1.84
N GLY A 106 -5.74 -3.72 2.05
CA GLY A 106 -4.90 -4.24 3.14
C GLY A 106 -3.39 -4.11 2.90
N CYS A 107 -2.97 -3.89 1.65
CA CYS A 107 -1.57 -3.66 1.30
C CYS A 107 -1.13 -2.22 1.60
N HIS A 108 0.19 -2.00 1.59
CA HIS A 108 0.79 -0.69 1.86
C HIS A 108 1.27 0.02 0.58
N LEU A 109 1.70 -0.75 -0.42
CA LEU A 109 2.33 -0.25 -1.64
C LEU A 109 2.07 -1.24 -2.78
N GLY A 110 1.57 -0.75 -3.91
CA GLY A 110 1.52 -1.51 -5.18
C GLY A 110 2.81 -1.29 -5.98
N VAL A 111 3.37 -2.33 -6.60
CA VAL A 111 4.64 -2.23 -7.35
C VAL A 111 4.45 -2.83 -8.74
N PHE A 112 4.37 -1.97 -9.75
CA PHE A 112 4.03 -2.32 -11.14
C PHE A 112 5.12 -1.80 -12.10
N PRO A 113 6.34 -2.38 -12.09
CA PRO A 113 7.47 -1.88 -12.85
C PRO A 113 7.39 -2.31 -14.31
N SER A 114 6.30 -2.02 -15.00
CA SER A 114 5.98 -2.52 -16.33
C SER A 114 6.92 -1.98 -17.42
N TYR A 115 7.26 -2.84 -18.38
CA TYR A 115 8.01 -2.45 -19.58
C TYR A 115 7.09 -2.08 -20.75
N TYR A 116 5.98 -2.81 -20.90
CA TYR A 116 4.95 -2.56 -21.90
C TYR A 116 3.59 -2.59 -21.22
N GLU A 117 2.99 -1.42 -21.04
CA GLU A 117 1.70 -1.24 -20.39
C GLU A 117 0.98 -0.04 -21.03
N PRO A 118 0.10 -0.28 -22.03
CA PRO A 118 -0.51 0.82 -22.80
C PRO A 118 -1.27 1.84 -21.95
N TRP A 119 -1.86 1.38 -20.84
CA TRP A 119 -2.53 2.23 -19.86
C TRP A 119 -1.98 1.97 -18.46
N GLY A 120 -2.57 1.06 -17.71
CA GLY A 120 -2.17 0.80 -16.31
C GLY A 120 -3.36 0.88 -15.37
N TYR A 121 -4.27 -0.08 -15.50
CA TYR A 121 -5.47 -0.14 -14.66
C TYR A 121 -5.13 -0.46 -13.20
N THR A 122 -4.20 -1.39 -12.97
CA THR A 122 -3.81 -1.82 -11.62
C THR A 122 -3.23 -0.68 -10.75
N PRO A 123 -2.27 0.14 -11.22
CA PRO A 123 -1.84 1.30 -10.45
C PRO A 123 -2.94 2.37 -10.29
N ALA A 124 -3.83 2.54 -11.27
CA ALA A 124 -4.96 3.46 -11.17
C ALA A 124 -5.98 3.01 -10.11
N GLU A 125 -6.33 1.73 -10.08
CA GLU A 125 -7.18 1.12 -9.04
C GLU A 125 -6.57 1.29 -7.65
N CYS A 126 -5.25 1.08 -7.52
CA CYS A 126 -4.54 1.35 -6.27
C CYS A 126 -4.72 2.80 -5.81
N THR A 127 -4.59 3.77 -6.72
CA THR A 127 -4.78 5.19 -6.42
C THR A 127 -6.20 5.48 -5.94
N VAL A 128 -7.22 4.93 -6.61
CA VAL A 128 -8.63 5.06 -6.20
C VAL A 128 -8.87 4.46 -4.81
N MET A 129 -8.13 3.42 -4.43
CA MET A 129 -8.20 2.81 -3.09
C MET A 129 -7.30 3.50 -2.05
N GLY A 130 -6.64 4.61 -2.40
CA GLY A 130 -5.73 5.33 -1.51
C GLY A 130 -4.45 4.55 -1.18
N ILE A 131 -4.01 3.68 -2.09
CA ILE A 131 -2.80 2.87 -1.96
C ILE A 131 -1.71 3.47 -2.86
N PRO A 132 -0.59 3.95 -2.29
CA PRO A 132 0.57 4.38 -3.05
C PRO A 132 1.03 3.31 -4.03
N SER A 133 1.56 3.71 -5.18
CA SER A 133 2.00 2.77 -6.21
C SER A 133 3.31 3.21 -6.88
N ILE A 134 4.13 2.22 -7.24
CA ILE A 134 5.28 2.39 -8.12
C ILE A 134 4.88 1.95 -9.53
N THR A 135 5.06 2.83 -10.51
CA THR A 135 4.86 2.58 -11.94
C THR A 135 6.10 3.01 -12.73
N THR A 136 6.02 3.11 -14.06
CA THR A 136 7.15 3.47 -14.92
C THR A 136 6.77 4.56 -15.91
N ASN A 137 7.75 5.30 -16.42
CA ASN A 137 7.57 6.25 -17.52
C ASN A 137 7.40 5.59 -18.91
N LEU A 138 7.15 4.27 -18.94
CA LEU A 138 6.70 3.53 -20.12
C LEU A 138 5.23 3.07 -20.00
N SER A 139 4.65 3.14 -18.79
CA SER A 139 3.22 2.92 -18.55
C SER A 139 2.43 4.16 -18.97
N GLY A 140 1.25 3.97 -19.57
CA GLY A 140 0.35 5.06 -19.91
C GLY A 140 -0.11 5.86 -18.67
N PHE A 141 -0.37 5.17 -17.56
CA PHE A 141 -0.70 5.75 -16.27
C PHE A 141 0.48 6.56 -15.74
N GLY A 142 1.69 6.00 -15.76
CA GLY A 142 2.90 6.72 -15.33
C GLY A 142 3.13 8.00 -16.14
N CYS A 143 3.02 7.92 -17.47
CA CYS A 143 3.10 9.10 -18.34
C CYS A 143 2.01 10.14 -18.00
N PHE A 144 0.76 9.70 -17.84
CA PHE A 144 -0.36 10.59 -17.51
C PHE A 144 -0.16 11.32 -16.18
N MET A 145 0.23 10.60 -15.13
CA MET A 145 0.46 11.19 -13.80
C MET A 145 1.65 12.16 -13.81
N GLN A 146 2.71 11.83 -14.55
CA GLN A 146 3.88 12.71 -14.69
C GLN A 146 3.55 14.02 -15.42
N GLU A 147 2.65 14.00 -16.40
CA GLU A 147 2.25 15.19 -17.16
C GLU A 147 1.30 16.10 -16.36
N HIS A 148 0.40 15.53 -15.55
CA HIS A 148 -0.68 16.28 -14.92
C HIS A 148 -0.44 16.66 -13.45
N ILE A 149 0.57 16.08 -12.79
CA ILE A 149 0.88 16.31 -11.38
C ILE A 149 2.30 16.86 -11.24
N ALA A 150 2.44 18.03 -10.60
CA ALA A 150 3.74 18.70 -10.47
C ALA A 150 4.76 17.93 -9.60
N ASP A 151 4.29 17.16 -8.63
CA ASP A 151 5.11 16.33 -7.73
C ASP A 151 4.40 15.01 -7.40
N PRO A 152 4.42 14.02 -8.32
CA PRO A 152 3.70 12.76 -8.14
C PRO A 152 4.12 11.99 -6.88
N MET A 153 5.41 12.07 -6.50
CA MET A 153 5.96 11.34 -5.36
C MET A 153 5.35 11.82 -4.03
N SER A 154 5.13 13.12 -3.88
CA SER A 154 4.46 13.69 -2.69
C SER A 154 3.01 13.20 -2.49
N TYR A 155 2.38 12.72 -3.56
CA TYR A 155 1.07 12.08 -3.58
C TYR A 155 1.13 10.54 -3.56
N GLY A 156 2.31 9.94 -3.38
CA GLY A 156 2.48 8.49 -3.31
C GLY A 156 2.49 7.78 -4.67
N ILE A 157 2.76 8.52 -5.76
CA ILE A 157 2.95 7.97 -7.10
C ILE A 157 4.43 8.02 -7.45
N TYR A 158 5.10 6.87 -7.40
CA TYR A 158 6.52 6.75 -7.70
C TYR A 158 6.69 6.27 -9.14
N ILE A 159 7.46 6.99 -9.94
CA ILE A 159 7.61 6.70 -11.38
C ILE A 159 9.07 6.35 -11.63
N VAL A 160 9.35 5.07 -11.85
CA VAL A 160 10.68 4.58 -12.21
C VAL A 160 10.97 4.96 -13.66
N ASP A 161 12.16 5.50 -13.91
CA ASP A 161 12.65 5.72 -15.26
C ASP A 161 13.09 4.38 -15.86
N ARG A 162 12.40 3.94 -16.89
CA ARG A 162 12.76 2.78 -17.70
C ARG A 162 13.01 3.14 -19.17
N ARG A 163 12.91 4.43 -19.51
CA ARG A 163 12.99 4.93 -20.89
C ARG A 163 14.35 5.53 -21.20
N PHE A 164 14.96 6.23 -20.25
CA PHE A 164 16.17 7.02 -20.48
C PHE A 164 17.39 6.53 -19.70
N ILE A 165 17.24 5.48 -18.88
CA ILE A 165 18.32 4.89 -18.09
C ILE A 165 18.49 3.39 -18.36
N SER A 166 19.63 2.85 -17.94
CA SER A 166 19.93 1.42 -18.08
C SER A 166 19.04 0.54 -17.21
N LEU A 167 18.94 -0.74 -17.55
CA LEU A 167 18.18 -1.72 -16.75
C LEU A 167 18.63 -1.76 -15.29
N GLU A 168 19.94 -1.79 -15.05
CA GLU A 168 20.51 -1.83 -13.70
C GLU A 168 20.16 -0.56 -12.93
N SER A 169 20.25 0.60 -13.57
CA SER A 169 19.85 1.87 -12.96
C SER A 169 18.36 1.90 -12.59
N SER A 170 17.49 1.35 -13.44
CA SER A 170 16.06 1.22 -13.13
C SER A 170 15.81 0.29 -11.94
N VAL A 171 16.55 -0.82 -11.83
CA VAL A 171 16.45 -1.76 -10.71
C VAL A 171 16.89 -1.09 -9.40
N GLN A 172 18.01 -0.35 -9.42
CA GLN A 172 18.49 0.39 -8.27
C GLN A 172 17.51 1.48 -7.83
N GLN A 173 16.94 2.23 -8.78
CA GLN A 173 15.94 3.24 -8.48
C GLN A 173 14.66 2.64 -7.87
N LEU A 174 14.18 1.52 -8.42
CA LEU A 174 13.04 0.78 -7.86
C LEU A 174 13.31 0.33 -6.42
N ALA A 175 14.48 -0.27 -6.19
CA ALA A 175 14.89 -0.72 -4.86
C ALA A 175 14.99 0.45 -3.87
N GLN A 176 15.50 1.60 -4.32
CA GLN A 176 15.61 2.81 -3.51
C GLN A 176 14.22 3.32 -3.09
N TYR A 177 13.26 3.41 -4.01
CA TYR A 177 11.88 3.79 -3.67
C TYR A 177 11.25 2.85 -2.64
N MET A 178 11.44 1.54 -2.80
CA MET A 178 10.94 0.56 -1.83
C MET A 178 11.62 0.69 -0.47
N PHE A 179 12.93 0.94 -0.45
CA PHE A 179 13.69 1.13 0.78
C PHE A 179 13.25 2.38 1.54
N ASP A 180 13.11 3.51 0.85
CA ASP A 180 12.67 4.77 1.46
C ASP A 180 11.24 4.66 1.98
N PHE A 181 10.34 4.01 1.23
CA PHE A 181 8.98 3.73 1.70
C PHE A 181 8.95 2.89 2.98
N ALA A 182 9.82 1.87 3.08
CA ALA A 182 9.92 1.02 4.26
C ALA A 182 10.40 1.77 5.51
N ARG A 183 11.07 2.92 5.35
CA ARG A 183 11.55 3.78 6.45
C ARG A 183 10.49 4.76 6.97
N LEU A 184 9.36 4.91 6.28
CA LEU A 184 8.31 5.83 6.71
C LEU A 184 7.70 5.41 8.06
N SER A 185 7.33 6.39 8.87
CA SER A 185 6.55 6.16 10.08
C SER A 185 5.10 5.77 9.75
N ARG A 186 4.37 5.24 10.74
CA ARG A 186 2.94 4.95 10.55
C ARG A 186 2.15 6.21 10.19
N ARG A 187 2.45 7.34 10.85
CA ARG A 187 1.80 8.64 10.59
C ARG A 187 2.08 9.11 9.16
N GLN A 188 3.33 9.05 8.72
CA GLN A 188 3.73 9.42 7.35
C GLN A 188 3.02 8.55 6.31
N ARG A 189 2.91 7.23 6.52
CA ARG A 189 2.14 6.35 5.62
C ARG A 189 0.66 6.71 5.54
N ILE A 190 0.02 7.03 6.67
CA ILE A 190 -1.40 7.45 6.68
C ILE A 190 -1.59 8.74 5.89
N ILE A 191 -0.71 9.74 6.11
CA ILE A 191 -0.75 11.01 5.37
C ILE A 191 -0.57 10.75 3.88
N GLN A 192 0.39 9.92 3.49
CA GLN A 192 0.62 9.59 2.09
C GLN A 192 -0.60 8.90 1.45
N ARG A 193 -1.22 7.93 2.12
CA ARG A 193 -2.46 7.28 1.65
C ARG A 193 -3.60 8.28 1.42
N ASN A 194 -3.81 9.21 2.37
CA ASN A 194 -4.81 10.26 2.23
C ASN A 194 -4.52 11.17 1.04
N ARG A 195 -3.24 11.47 0.77
CA ARG A 195 -2.87 12.25 -0.42
C ARG A 195 -3.10 11.47 -1.71
N THR A 196 -2.74 10.19 -1.74
CA THR A 196 -2.97 9.32 -2.90
C THR A 196 -4.45 9.24 -3.26
N GLU A 197 -5.33 9.09 -2.26
CA GLU A 197 -6.77 9.01 -2.47
C GLU A 197 -7.36 10.28 -3.11
N ARG A 198 -6.82 11.46 -2.80
CA ARG A 198 -7.24 12.74 -3.44
C ARG A 198 -7.01 12.78 -4.95
N LEU A 199 -6.17 11.91 -5.49
CA LEU A 199 -5.94 11.78 -6.93
C LEU A 199 -7.00 10.91 -7.63
N SER A 200 -7.89 10.25 -6.87
CA SER A 200 -8.96 9.43 -7.45
C SER A 200 -9.88 10.22 -8.38
N ASP A 201 -10.22 11.46 -8.01
CA ASP A 201 -11.03 12.36 -8.83
C ASP A 201 -10.42 12.60 -10.20
N LEU A 202 -9.09 12.77 -10.28
CA LEU A 202 -8.38 12.99 -11.56
C LEU A 202 -8.58 11.82 -12.53
N LEU A 203 -8.77 10.61 -12.01
CA LEU A 203 -8.93 9.37 -12.77
C LEU A 203 -10.40 9.06 -13.09
N ASP A 204 -11.34 9.87 -12.60
CA ASP A 204 -12.78 9.66 -12.86
C ASP A 204 -13.15 10.04 -14.30
N TRP A 205 -14.12 9.32 -14.88
CA TRP A 205 -14.63 9.56 -16.22
C TRP A 205 -15.27 10.95 -16.41
N ARG A 206 -15.73 11.60 -15.34
CA ARG A 206 -16.18 13.00 -15.36
C ARG A 206 -15.07 13.93 -15.83
N ASN A 207 -13.81 13.63 -15.51
CA ASN A 207 -12.63 14.38 -15.95
C ASN A 207 -12.06 13.82 -17.26
N LEU A 208 -11.82 12.50 -17.33
CA LEU A 208 -11.19 11.88 -18.50
C LEU A 208 -12.07 11.86 -19.76
N GLY A 209 -13.40 11.90 -19.61
CA GLY A 209 -14.36 11.90 -20.72
C GLY A 209 -14.23 13.12 -21.64
N ILE A 210 -13.54 14.17 -21.20
CA ILE A 210 -13.31 15.37 -21.99
C ILE A 210 -12.49 15.11 -23.25
N TYR A 211 -11.50 14.21 -23.18
CA TYR A 211 -10.66 13.86 -24.32
C TYR A 211 -11.47 13.16 -25.41
N TYR A 212 -12.50 12.40 -25.04
CA TYR A 212 -13.46 11.81 -25.99
C TYR A 212 -14.35 12.87 -26.64
N ARG A 213 -14.76 13.92 -25.90
CA ARG A 213 -15.49 15.05 -26.47
C ARG A 213 -14.62 15.82 -27.46
N GLN A 214 -13.37 16.10 -27.09
CA GLN A 214 -12.40 16.77 -27.97
C GLN A 214 -12.13 15.97 -29.25
N ALA A 215 -11.93 14.65 -29.15
CA ALA A 215 -11.72 13.80 -30.32
C ALA A 215 -12.91 13.84 -31.29
N ARG A 216 -14.15 13.80 -30.76
CA ARG A 216 -15.37 13.92 -31.58
C ARG A 216 -15.52 15.28 -32.24
N ILE A 217 -15.27 16.37 -31.49
CA ILE A 217 -15.29 17.73 -32.03
C ILE A 217 -14.24 17.85 -33.15
N LYS A 218 -13.01 17.38 -32.92
CA LYS A 218 -11.93 17.41 -33.91
C LYS A 218 -12.29 16.63 -35.18
N ALA A 219 -12.92 15.46 -35.05
CA ALA A 219 -13.37 14.69 -36.20
C ALA A 219 -14.45 15.46 -36.98
N LEU A 220 -15.44 16.04 -36.29
CA LEU A 220 -16.51 16.83 -36.92
C LEU A 220 -15.97 18.07 -37.63
N THR A 221 -15.10 18.86 -36.99
CA THR A 221 -14.55 20.07 -37.60
C THR A 221 -13.58 19.79 -38.74
N THR A 222 -12.98 18.59 -38.79
CA THR A 222 -12.16 18.16 -39.93
C THR A 222 -13.02 17.82 -41.15
N VAL A 223 -14.20 17.24 -40.95
CA VAL A 223 -15.14 16.86 -42.03
C VAL A 223 -16.01 18.03 -42.45
N TYR A 224 -16.42 18.88 -41.50
CA TYR A 224 -17.33 20.01 -41.64
C TYR A 224 -16.69 21.29 -41.05
N PRO A 225 -15.78 21.95 -41.79
CA PRO A 225 -15.05 23.11 -41.29
C PRO A 225 -15.93 24.30 -40.88
N GLU A 226 -17.13 24.43 -41.44
CA GLU A 226 -18.12 25.45 -41.11
C GLU A 226 -18.62 25.36 -39.66
N LEU A 227 -18.58 24.16 -39.06
CA LEU A 227 -18.96 23.95 -37.66
C LEU A 227 -17.85 24.38 -36.68
N ALA A 228 -16.66 24.73 -37.17
CA ALA A 228 -15.52 25.06 -36.31
C ALA A 228 -15.79 26.29 -35.42
N SER A 229 -16.52 27.30 -35.93
CA SER A 229 -16.89 28.49 -35.15
C SER A 229 -17.84 28.16 -34.01
N GLU A 230 -18.70 27.16 -34.16
CA GLU A 230 -19.65 26.75 -33.12
C GLU A 230 -18.97 26.02 -31.94
N PHE A 231 -17.83 25.38 -32.20
CA PHE A 231 -17.09 24.61 -31.19
C PHE A 231 -15.83 25.31 -30.65
N ALA A 232 -15.50 26.50 -31.13
CA ALA A 232 -14.29 27.24 -30.74
C ALA A 232 -14.33 27.81 -29.31
N GLU A 233 -15.51 28.07 -28.75
CA GLU A 233 -15.66 28.74 -27.44
C GLU A 233 -15.54 27.80 -26.23
N GLY A 234 -15.37 26.49 -26.45
CA GLY A 234 -15.37 25.46 -25.40
C GLY A 234 -13.99 24.95 -24.98
N GLY A 235 -12.94 25.77 -25.08
CA GLY A 235 -11.57 25.37 -24.71
C GLY A 235 -11.46 25.06 -23.22
N VAL A 236 -11.22 23.79 -22.88
CA VAL A 236 -11.07 23.39 -21.47
C VAL A 236 -9.62 23.52 -21.04
N GLY A 237 -9.40 24.20 -19.92
CA GLY A 237 -8.07 24.43 -19.35
C GLY A 237 -7.30 23.15 -19.08
N ARG A 238 -5.97 23.24 -19.01
CA ARG A 238 -5.09 22.12 -18.64
C ARG A 238 -5.41 21.65 -17.22
N PHE A 239 -5.58 20.35 -17.02
CA PHE A 239 -5.54 19.78 -15.68
C PHE A 239 -4.11 19.90 -15.15
N SER A 240 -3.93 20.63 -14.05
CA SER A 240 -2.64 20.74 -13.38
C SER A 240 -2.89 20.62 -11.88
N TYR A 241 -2.47 19.50 -11.29
CA TYR A 241 -2.51 19.32 -9.84
C TYR A 241 -1.24 19.93 -9.23
N PRO A 242 -1.38 20.97 -8.38
CA PRO A 242 -0.25 21.57 -7.70
C PRO A 242 0.32 20.63 -6.65
N ARG A 243 1.46 21.00 -6.05
CA ARG A 243 1.95 20.29 -4.86
C ARG A 243 0.90 20.33 -3.74
N PRO A 244 0.79 19.28 -2.91
CA PRO A 244 -0.16 19.29 -1.81
C PRO A 244 0.15 20.47 -0.89
N ILE A 245 -0.87 21.30 -0.60
CA ILE A 245 -0.76 22.30 0.47
C ILE A 245 -0.57 21.51 1.76
N SER A 246 0.46 21.85 2.52
CA SER A 246 0.65 21.37 3.89
C SER A 246 -0.46 21.94 4.76
N GLU A 247 -1.65 21.34 4.70
CA GLU A 247 -2.69 21.63 5.68
C GLU A 247 -2.28 21.03 7.03
N PRO A 248 -2.41 21.80 8.13
CA PRO A 248 -2.15 21.29 9.47
C PRO A 248 -3.12 20.12 9.74
N PRO A 249 -2.69 19.11 10.50
CA PRO A 249 -3.54 17.97 10.82
C PRO A 249 -4.81 18.44 11.52
N SER A 250 -5.96 17.89 11.13
CA SER A 250 -7.19 17.98 11.93
C SER A 250 -6.89 17.51 13.35
N PRO A 251 -7.47 18.15 14.39
CA PRO A 251 -7.01 18.02 15.76
C PRO A 251 -6.94 16.56 16.21
N SER A 252 -5.76 16.19 16.67
CA SER A 252 -5.39 14.91 17.27
C SER A 252 -6.29 14.56 18.44
N SER A 253 -7.33 13.76 18.21
CA SER A 253 -7.97 13.00 19.29
C SER A 253 -8.46 11.63 18.82
N SER A 254 -7.55 10.79 18.31
CA SER A 254 -7.78 9.35 18.43
C SER A 254 -7.54 8.95 19.89
N ARG A 255 -8.59 9.04 20.72
CA ARG A 255 -8.57 8.44 22.06
C ARG A 255 -8.28 6.94 21.93
N HIS A 256 -7.41 6.44 22.80
CA HIS A 256 -7.11 5.02 22.95
C HIS A 256 -8.38 4.24 23.33
N THR A 257 -8.69 3.15 22.62
CA THR A 257 -9.81 2.24 22.97
C THR A 257 -9.38 1.15 23.97
N THR A 258 -8.28 1.35 24.69
CA THR A 258 -7.79 0.42 25.73
C THR A 258 -7.07 1.24 26.80
N PRO A 259 -7.28 0.98 28.11
CA PRO A 259 -6.53 1.71 29.14
C PRO A 259 -5.04 1.38 29.02
N ALA A 260 -4.21 2.40 28.84
CA ALA A 260 -2.76 2.25 28.90
C ALA A 260 -2.33 1.92 30.33
N ALA A 261 -1.41 0.97 30.48
CA ALA A 261 -0.77 0.69 31.76
C ALA A 261 0.10 1.89 32.17
N SER A 262 0.02 2.29 33.44
CA SER A 262 0.83 3.35 34.02
C SER A 262 2.31 2.98 33.97
N VAL A 263 3.12 3.74 33.23
CA VAL A 263 4.57 3.80 33.43
C VAL A 263 4.92 5.23 33.80
N HIS A 264 5.48 5.37 35.00
CA HIS A 264 5.98 6.61 35.57
C HIS A 264 7.25 7.05 34.83
N GLY A 265 7.25 8.30 34.35
CA GLY A 265 8.46 9.10 34.15
C GLY A 265 9.19 8.96 32.82
N SER A 266 8.74 9.71 31.81
CA SER A 266 9.58 10.47 30.85
C SER A 266 8.68 11.20 29.83
N ASP A 267 8.07 12.32 30.23
CA ASP A 267 7.29 13.21 29.33
C ASP A 267 7.99 14.57 29.22
N GLU A 268 9.17 14.65 28.58
CA GLU A 268 9.78 15.93 28.18
C GLU A 268 10.50 15.90 26.81
N GLU A 269 10.22 14.94 25.90
CA GLU A 269 10.87 14.93 24.57
C GLU A 269 9.90 14.68 23.37
N ASP A 270 8.66 15.19 23.42
CA ASP A 270 7.73 15.09 22.27
C ASP A 270 7.15 16.46 21.84
N GLU A 271 7.92 17.54 21.91
CA GLU A 271 7.66 18.72 21.07
C GLU A 271 8.42 18.57 19.75
N VAL A 272 7.74 18.00 18.75
CA VAL A 272 8.27 17.78 17.41
C VAL A 272 7.99 19.03 16.56
N ASP A 273 9.06 19.73 16.19
CA ASP A 273 9.05 20.92 15.33
C ASP A 273 8.79 20.54 13.86
N ASP A 274 7.60 20.92 13.37
CA ASP A 274 7.10 20.62 12.02
C ASP A 274 7.97 21.23 10.89
N GLU A 275 8.71 22.32 11.16
CA GLU A 275 9.60 22.92 10.14
C GLU A 275 10.85 22.05 9.91
N LYS A 276 11.32 21.38 10.96
CA LYS A 276 12.52 20.53 10.92
C LYS A 276 12.29 19.23 10.15
N GLU A 277 11.09 18.63 10.26
CA GLU A 277 10.73 17.40 9.52
C GLU A 277 10.56 17.67 8.01
N LEU A 278 10.07 18.86 7.65
CA LEU A 278 9.97 19.34 6.26
C LEU A 278 11.35 19.58 5.63
N GLU A 279 12.33 20.04 6.41
CA GLU A 279 13.71 20.16 5.96
C GLU A 279 14.38 18.78 5.80
N GLU A 280 14.12 17.83 6.69
CA GLU A 280 14.67 16.47 6.59
C GLU A 280 14.21 15.73 5.32
N LEU A 281 12.94 15.91 4.92
CA LEU A 281 12.41 15.35 3.66
C LEU A 281 13.00 16.00 2.40
N ARG A 282 13.40 17.28 2.48
CA ARG A 282 14.08 17.98 1.38
C ARG A 282 15.54 17.55 1.25
N GLN A 283 16.22 17.26 2.36
CA GLN A 283 17.62 16.84 2.36
C GLN A 283 17.83 15.42 1.82
N THR A 284 16.87 14.51 1.99
CA THR A 284 16.92 13.15 1.40
C THR A 284 16.68 13.14 -0.12
N SER A 285 16.05 14.16 -0.68
CA SER A 285 15.81 14.29 -2.13
C SER A 285 16.97 14.95 -2.90
N GLY A 286 18.07 15.28 -2.21
CA GLY A 286 19.19 16.07 -2.73
C GLY A 286 20.52 15.32 -2.86
N ARG A 287 20.53 13.99 -3.01
CA ARG A 287 21.73 13.21 -3.39
C ARG A 287 21.40 12.13 -4.42
#